data_AF-A0A3A8PE77-F1
#
_entry.id   AF-A0A3A8PE77-F1
#
_cell.length_a   1.000
_cell.length_b   1.000
_cell.length_c   1.000
_cell.angle_alpha   90.00
_cell.angle_beta   90.00
_cell.angle_gamma   90.00
#
_symmetry.space_group_name_H-M   'P 1'
#
loop_
_entity.id
_entity.type
_entity.pdbx_description
1 polymer ?
#
loop_
_entity_poly.entity_id
_entity_poly.type
_entity_poly.pdbx_seq_one_letter_code
_entity_poly.pdbx_strand_id
1 'polypeptide(L)'
;PTLPRRAVVRGLSYLQGSGGKDWLVLEGSAEGEMWQSLARVPLRDLTRLERDLLDFRFGNYVEPPGGDSPYGDGPLPLGIQEPVFQDVPLTPTEPVRFVRLSVESLIYDNSSPPAEFRGLSELSIFE
;
A
#
# COMPACT_ATOMS: atom_id res chain seq x y z
N PRO A 1 -5.33 -25.83 4.55
CA PRO A 1 -4.16 -24.93 4.71
C PRO A 1 -3.09 -25.32 3.70
N THR A 2 -2.47 -24.32 3.09
CA THR A 2 -1.51 -24.52 2.01
C THR A 2 -0.28 -23.66 2.29
N LEU A 3 0.86 -23.99 1.68
CA LEU A 3 2.11 -23.28 1.91
C LEU A 3 2.39 -22.36 0.71
N PRO A 4 1.96 -21.09 0.73
CA PRO A 4 2.04 -20.24 -0.44
C PRO A 4 3.47 -19.80 -0.70
N ARG A 5 3.86 -19.82 -1.97
CA ARG A 5 5.23 -19.50 -2.43
C ARG A 5 5.28 -18.29 -3.34
N ARG A 6 4.15 -17.91 -3.94
CA ARG A 6 4.09 -16.80 -4.87
C ARG A 6 2.71 -16.15 -4.81
N ALA A 7 2.69 -14.83 -4.90
CA ALA A 7 1.49 -14.05 -5.08
C ALA A 7 1.60 -13.20 -6.34
N VAL A 8 0.52 -13.10 -7.10
CA VAL A 8 0.40 -12.15 -8.19
C VAL A 8 -0.73 -11.19 -7.89
N VAL A 9 -0.41 -9.89 -7.96
CA VAL A 9 -1.34 -8.78 -7.72
C VAL A 9 -1.49 -8.01 -9.04
N ARG A 10 -2.72 -7.80 -9.48
CA ARG A 10 -3.02 -7.07 -10.73
C ARG A 10 -4.07 -5.99 -10.51
N GLY A 11 -3.86 -4.86 -11.17
CA GLY A 11 -4.82 -3.77 -11.17
C GLY A 11 -5.02 -3.14 -9.79
N LEU A 12 -3.99 -3.16 -8.94
CA LEU A 12 -4.05 -2.56 -7.62
C LEU A 12 -3.94 -1.04 -7.74
N SER A 13 -4.93 -0.33 -7.19
CA SER A 13 -4.94 1.13 -7.07
C SER A 13 -5.23 1.50 -5.62
N TYR A 14 -4.48 2.47 -5.09
CA TYR A 14 -4.54 2.88 -3.70
C TYR A 14 -4.23 4.37 -3.57
N LEU A 15 -4.59 4.95 -2.44
CA LEU A 15 -4.23 6.32 -2.10
C LEU A 15 -2.78 6.37 -1.61
N GLN A 16 -1.89 6.95 -2.41
CA GLN A 16 -0.47 7.08 -2.07
C GLN A 16 -0.25 7.98 -0.86
N GLY A 17 0.67 7.58 0.03
CA GLY A 17 1.10 8.43 1.14
C GLY A 17 1.97 9.60 0.69
N SER A 18 2.08 10.61 1.54
CA SER A 18 2.85 11.82 1.24
C SER A 18 4.37 11.67 1.41
N GLY A 19 4.83 10.65 2.16
CA GLY A 19 6.25 10.38 2.41
C GLY A 19 7.01 9.79 1.21
N GLY A 20 6.31 9.51 0.10
CA GLY A 20 6.93 9.11 -1.17
C GLY A 20 7.47 7.68 -1.19
N LYS A 21 7.10 6.84 -0.21
CA LYS A 21 7.50 5.44 -0.18
C LYS A 21 6.34 4.56 0.23
N ASP A 22 6.04 3.55 -0.57
CA ASP A 22 4.94 2.63 -0.30
C ASP A 22 5.40 1.18 -0.46
N TRP A 23 4.77 0.30 0.29
CA TRP A 23 5.03 -1.13 0.26
C TRP A 23 3.74 -1.92 0.12
N LEU A 24 3.78 -2.93 -0.74
CA LEU A 24 2.81 -4.01 -0.74
C LEU A 24 3.16 -4.94 0.40
N VAL A 25 2.19 -5.23 1.26
CA VAL A 25 2.36 -6.15 2.38
C VAL A 25 1.39 -7.30 2.20
N LEU A 26 1.94 -8.51 2.21
CA LEU A 26 1.21 -9.75 2.19
C LEU A 26 1.47 -10.48 3.50
N GLU A 27 0.38 -10.82 4.17
CA GLU A 27 0.39 -11.54 5.44
C GLU A 27 -0.45 -12.80 5.32
N GLY A 28 -0.12 -13.80 6.11
CA GLY A 28 -0.82 -15.07 6.15
C GLY A 28 -1.21 -15.43 7.58
N SER A 29 -2.28 -16.21 7.70
CA SER A 29 -2.71 -16.81 8.96
C SER A 29 -3.32 -18.19 8.75
N ALA A 30 -3.07 -19.12 9.66
CA ALA A 30 -3.73 -20.42 9.68
C ALA A 30 -5.19 -20.31 10.18
N GLU A 31 -5.44 -19.35 11.07
CA GLU A 31 -6.67 -19.24 11.87
C GLU A 31 -7.41 -17.90 11.70
N GLY A 32 -6.74 -16.88 11.18
CA GLY A 32 -7.30 -15.54 10.93
C GLY A 32 -7.06 -14.53 12.06
N GLU A 33 -6.44 -14.95 13.16
CA GLU A 33 -6.20 -14.11 14.35
C GLU A 33 -4.73 -13.64 14.42
N MET A 34 -3.79 -14.58 14.33
CA MET A 34 -2.36 -14.27 14.30
C MET A 34 -1.86 -14.17 12.86
N TRP A 35 -1.33 -13.00 12.51
CA TRP A 35 -0.86 -12.69 11.16
C TRP A 35 0.66 -12.68 11.13
N GLN A 36 1.23 -13.39 10.16
CA GLN A 36 2.68 -13.38 9.90
C GLN A 36 2.97 -12.78 8.52
N SER A 37 4.07 -12.05 8.42
CA SER A 37 4.50 -11.47 7.14
C SER A 37 4.95 -12.58 6.19
N LEU A 38 4.34 -12.63 5.00
CA LEU A 38 4.74 -13.48 3.89
C LEU A 38 5.65 -12.73 2.91
N ALA A 39 5.35 -11.45 2.67
CA ALA A 39 6.19 -10.56 1.88
C ALA A 39 5.92 -9.08 2.22
N ARG A 40 6.96 -8.25 2.05
CA ARG A 40 6.88 -6.79 2.07
C ARG A 40 7.75 -6.24 0.95
N VAL A 41 7.14 -5.76 -0.13
CA VAL A 41 7.86 -5.33 -1.34
C VAL A 41 7.57 -3.86 -1.65
N PRO A 42 8.57 -3.07 -2.08
CA PRO A 42 8.35 -1.68 -2.44
C PRO A 42 7.47 -1.57 -3.69
N LEU A 43 6.43 -0.73 -3.61
CA LEU A 43 5.62 -0.32 -4.77
C LEU A 43 6.12 1.00 -5.36
N ARG A 44 6.63 1.87 -4.49
CA ARG A 44 7.13 3.20 -4.83
C ARG A 44 8.25 3.54 -3.85
N ASP A 45 9.31 4.14 -4.35
CA ASP A 45 10.41 4.69 -3.55
C ASP A 45 10.94 5.92 -4.27
N LEU A 46 10.29 7.06 -4.02
CA LEU A 46 10.64 8.33 -4.65
C LEU A 46 12.01 8.79 -4.15
N THR A 47 12.83 9.26 -5.07
CA THR A 47 14.05 10.00 -4.75
C THR A 47 13.72 11.29 -4.02
N ARG A 48 14.74 11.89 -3.38
CA ARG A 48 14.58 13.20 -2.73
C ARG A 48 14.07 14.26 -3.71
N LEU A 49 14.62 14.29 -4.93
CA LEU A 49 14.21 15.25 -5.95
C LEU A 49 12.74 15.06 -6.35
N GLU A 50 12.29 13.82 -6.54
CA GLU A 50 10.89 13.52 -6.88
C GLU A 50 9.94 13.89 -5.74
N ARG A 51 10.34 13.66 -4.48
CA ARG A 51 9.60 14.15 -3.30
C ARG A 51 9.51 15.67 -3.29
N ASP A 52 10.64 16.37 -3.46
CA ASP A 52 10.67 17.84 -3.46
C ASP A 52 9.79 18.43 -4.58
N LEU A 53 9.76 17.78 -5.76
CA LEU A 53 8.89 18.18 -6.88
C LEU A 53 7.40 17.91 -6.60
N LEU A 54 7.09 16.79 -5.95
CA LEU A 54 5.74 16.43 -5.54
C LEU A 54 5.23 17.40 -4.46
N ASP A 55 6.07 17.71 -3.46
CA ASP A 55 5.81 18.72 -2.43
C ASP A 55 5.65 20.11 -3.04
N PHE A 56 6.44 20.51 -4.04
CA PHE A 56 6.25 21.80 -4.71
C PHE A 56 4.91 21.88 -5.45
N ARG A 57 4.49 20.77 -6.08
CA ARG A 57 3.25 20.72 -6.87
C ARG A 57 2.00 20.66 -6.00
N PHE A 58 2.05 19.96 -4.87
CA PHE A 58 0.88 19.66 -4.04
C PHE A 58 0.95 20.23 -2.62
N GLY A 59 2.11 20.62 -2.12
CA GLY A 59 2.33 21.07 -0.73
C GLY A 59 1.54 22.32 -0.34
N ASN A 60 1.18 23.18 -1.29
CA ASN A 60 0.28 24.33 -1.05
C ASN A 60 -1.20 23.93 -0.83
N TYR A 61 -1.55 22.66 -1.03
CA TYR A 61 -2.89 22.11 -0.82
C TYR A 61 -2.98 21.19 0.42
N VAL A 62 -1.88 21.02 1.18
CA VAL A 62 -1.77 19.98 2.23
C VAL A 62 -1.79 20.54 3.66
N GLU A 63 -1.74 21.86 3.85
CA GLU A 63 -2.21 22.44 5.12
C GLU A 63 -3.72 22.69 5.01
N PRO A 64 -4.59 21.85 5.61
CA PRO A 64 -5.97 22.27 5.82
C PRO A 64 -5.92 23.46 6.79
N PRO A 65 -6.31 24.68 6.38
CA PRO A 65 -6.55 25.73 7.35
C PRO A 65 -7.73 25.25 8.18
N GLY A 66 -7.52 25.00 9.48
CA GLY A 66 -8.49 24.45 10.42
C GLY A 66 -9.94 24.78 10.09
N GLY A 67 -10.58 23.87 9.35
CA GLY A 67 -11.83 24.11 8.66
C GLY A 67 -12.46 22.77 8.35
N ASP A 68 -13.18 22.25 9.35
CA ASP A 68 -14.10 21.13 9.24
C ASP A 68 -15.10 21.41 8.11
N SER A 69 -14.78 20.97 6.89
CA SER A 69 -15.85 20.70 5.93
C SER A 69 -16.61 19.47 6.47
N PRO A 70 -17.91 19.56 6.76
CA PRO A 70 -18.69 18.42 7.26
C PRO A 70 -18.79 17.26 6.25
N TYR A 71 -18.28 17.47 5.03
CA TYR A 71 -18.21 16.48 3.96
C TYR A 71 -16.80 15.94 3.70
N GLY A 72 -15.80 16.36 4.48
CA GLY A 72 -14.45 15.78 4.52
C GLY A 72 -13.85 15.56 3.14
N ASP A 73 -13.35 16.62 2.51
CA ASP A 73 -12.55 16.45 1.29
C ASP A 73 -11.32 15.60 1.67
N GLY A 74 -11.37 14.32 1.31
CA GLY A 74 -10.31 13.38 1.58
C GLY A 74 -9.01 13.80 0.89
N PRO A 75 -7.88 13.18 1.23
CA PRO A 75 -6.58 13.58 0.69
C PRO A 75 -6.63 13.60 -0.84
N LEU A 76 -6.19 14.71 -1.42
CA LEU A 76 -6.16 14.87 -2.87
C LEU A 76 -5.24 13.78 -3.46
N PRO A 77 -5.69 13.05 -4.50
CA PRO A 77 -4.83 12.10 -5.18
C PRO A 77 -3.65 12.84 -5.80
N LEU A 78 -2.43 12.39 -5.51
CA LEU A 78 -1.17 13.01 -5.94
C LEU A 78 -0.86 12.78 -7.43
N GLY A 79 -1.89 12.69 -8.28
CA GLY A 79 -1.82 12.37 -9.70
C GLY A 79 -2.62 11.13 -10.10
N ILE A 80 -2.64 10.84 -11.40
CA ILE A 80 -3.20 9.59 -11.96
C ILE A 80 -2.10 8.53 -11.85
N GLN A 81 -2.38 7.46 -11.10
CA GLN A 81 -1.48 6.32 -10.98
C GLN A 81 -1.92 5.21 -11.93
N GLU A 82 -0.97 4.64 -12.68
CA GLU A 82 -1.21 3.39 -13.39
C GLU A 82 -1.46 2.27 -12.37
N PRO A 83 -2.49 1.42 -12.57
CA PRO A 83 -2.73 0.30 -11.68
C PRO A 83 -1.51 -0.62 -11.57
N VAL A 84 -1.15 -0.98 -10.34
CA VAL A 84 0.05 -1.75 -10.03
C VAL A 84 -0.11 -3.21 -10.46
N PHE A 85 0.95 -3.74 -11.06
CA PHE A 85 1.20 -5.17 -11.24
C PHE A 85 2.39 -5.58 -10.37
N GLN A 86 2.23 -6.64 -9.57
CA GLN A 86 3.31 -7.23 -8.81
C GLN A 86 3.30 -8.76 -8.88
N ASP A 87 4.49 -9.32 -9.01
CA ASP A 87 4.74 -10.74 -8.97
C ASP A 87 5.75 -11.03 -7.86
N VAL A 88 5.25 -11.57 -6.75
CA VAL A 88 5.93 -11.53 -5.46
C VAL A 88 6.27 -12.94 -5.00
N PRO A 89 7.56 -13.28 -4.84
CA PRO A 89 7.93 -14.49 -4.11
C PRO A 89 7.55 -14.31 -2.64
N LEU A 90 6.88 -15.31 -2.08
CA LEU A 90 6.51 -15.33 -0.68
C LEU A 90 7.55 -16.11 0.12
N THR A 91 7.71 -15.74 1.38
CA THR A 91 8.53 -16.49 2.32
C THR A 91 7.63 -17.51 3.03
N PRO A 92 7.69 -18.80 2.65
CA PRO A 92 6.83 -19.81 3.25
C PRO A 92 7.35 -20.15 4.65
N THR A 93 6.72 -19.61 5.68
CA THR A 93 7.04 -19.94 7.07
C THR A 93 6.18 -21.09 7.59
N GLU A 94 4.87 -21.03 7.39
CA GLU A 94 3.93 -22.07 7.83
C GLU A 94 2.72 -22.19 6.87
N PRO A 95 2.00 -23.33 6.86
CA PRO A 95 0.76 -23.46 6.11
C PRO A 95 -0.28 -22.44 6.57
N VAL A 96 -0.82 -21.69 5.62
CA VAL A 96 -1.81 -20.64 5.86
C VAL A 96 -3.13 -20.98 5.19
N ARG A 97 -4.20 -20.41 5.72
CA ARG A 97 -5.58 -20.54 5.24
C ARG A 97 -6.16 -19.21 4.81
N PHE A 98 -5.74 -18.14 5.48
CA PHE A 98 -6.14 -16.77 5.23
C PHE A 98 -4.93 -15.98 4.75
N VAL A 99 -5.16 -15.11 3.77
CA VAL A 99 -4.17 -14.18 3.26
C VAL A 99 -4.75 -12.78 3.35
N ARG A 100 -3.96 -11.83 3.84
CA ARG A 100 -4.30 -10.42 3.89
C ARG A 100 -3.34 -9.67 2.98
N LEU A 101 -3.92 -8.80 2.16
CA LEU A 101 -3.21 -7.85 1.34
C LEU A 101 -3.45 -6.45 1.91
N SER A 102 -2.37 -5.71 2.14
CA SER A 102 -2.41 -4.29 2.50
C SER A 102 -1.34 -3.53 1.72
N VAL A 103 -1.47 -2.21 1.69
CA VAL A 103 -0.41 -1.31 1.23
C VAL A 103 -0.07 -0.42 2.41
N GLU A 104 1.19 -0.39 2.81
CA GLU A 104 1.68 0.58 3.80
C GLU A 104 2.27 1.76 3.05
N SER A 105 1.93 2.99 3.44
CA SER A 105 2.50 4.19 2.82
C SER A 105 3.16 5.05 3.87
N LEU A 106 4.42 5.42 3.63
CA LEU A 106 5.14 6.37 4.47
C LEU A 106 4.44 7.73 4.40
N ILE A 107 4.23 8.35 5.56
CA ILE A 107 3.72 9.72 5.67
C ILE A 107 4.76 10.61 6.36
N TYR A 108 4.50 11.92 6.46
CA TYR A 108 5.49 12.90 6.95
C TYR A 108 5.92 12.68 8.41
N ASP A 109 5.08 12.08 9.25
CA ASP A 109 5.44 11.74 10.65
C ASP A 109 6.36 10.50 10.75
N ASN A 110 6.80 9.97 9.61
CA ASN A 110 7.65 8.79 9.47
C ASN A 110 7.00 7.48 9.92
N SER A 111 5.68 7.46 10.11
CA SER A 111 4.89 6.25 10.24
C SER A 111 4.46 5.71 8.87
N SER A 112 4.02 4.45 8.84
CA SER A 112 3.60 3.77 7.61
C SER A 112 2.23 3.10 7.78
N PRO A 113 1.14 3.86 7.96
CA PRO A 113 -0.19 3.31 8.12
C PRO A 113 -0.67 2.60 6.83
N PRO A 114 -1.69 1.72 6.93
CA PRO A 114 -2.36 1.17 5.78
C PRO A 114 -2.98 2.26 4.91
N ALA A 115 -2.72 2.21 3.61
CA ALA A 115 -3.31 3.05 2.60
C ALA A 115 -4.71 2.57 2.20
N GLU A 116 -5.56 3.51 1.82
CA GLU A 116 -6.91 3.24 1.32
C GLU A 116 -6.85 2.59 -0.08
N PHE A 117 -7.54 1.46 -0.25
CA PHE A 117 -7.65 0.79 -1.55
C PHE A 117 -8.75 1.44 -2.38
N ARG A 118 -8.41 1.84 -3.60
CA ARG A 118 -9.37 2.36 -4.58
C ARG A 118 -9.87 1.28 -5.53
N GLY A 119 -9.09 0.23 -5.72
CA GLY A 119 -9.46 -0.88 -6.60
C GLY A 119 -8.41 -1.98 -6.63
N LEU A 120 -8.87 -3.18 -6.92
CA LEU A 120 -8.05 -4.37 -7.10
C LEU A 120 -8.74 -5.25 -8.14
N SER A 121 -8.05 -5.59 -9.22
CA SER A 121 -8.62 -6.50 -10.22
C SER A 121 -8.41 -7.96 -9.84
N GLU A 122 -7.22 -8.31 -9.34
CA GLU A 122 -6.89 -9.70 -9.03
C GLU A 122 -5.82 -9.82 -7.93
N LEU A 123 -6.04 -10.78 -7.02
CA LEU A 123 -5.02 -11.37 -6.15
C LEU A 123 -5.04 -12.89 -6.35
N SER A 124 -3.93 -13.43 -6.85
CA SER A 124 -3.74 -14.87 -7.07
C SER A 124 -2.61 -15.41 -6.21
N ILE A 125 -2.85 -16.51 -5.51
CA ILE A 125 -1.88 -17.16 -4.60
C ILE A 125 -1.54 -18.55 -5.14
N PHE A 126 -0.25 -18.88 -5.16
CA PHE A 126 0.29 -20.13 -5.68
C PHE A 126 1.17 -20.83 -4.64
N GLU A 127 1.21 -22.16 -4.71
CA GLU A 127 1.95 -23.08 -3.82
C GLU A 127 3.27 -23.58 -4.42
#